data_AF-A0A9D2KXA8-F1
#
_entry.id   AF-A0A9D2KXA8-F1
#
_cell.length_a   1.000
_cell.length_b   1.000
_cell.length_c   1.000
_cell.angle_alpha   90.00
_cell.angle_beta   90.00
_cell.angle_gamma   90.00
#
_symmetry.space_group_name_H-M   'P 1'
#
loop_
_entity.id
_entity.type
_entity.pdbx_description
1 polymer ?
#
loop_
_entity_poly.entity_id
_entity_poly.type
_entity_poly.pdbx_seq_one_letter_code
_entity_poly.pdbx_strand_id
1 'polypeptide(L)'
;MDLAFFVVHLQMSLSDYYLLTETEKLFIRKAHEQKFMSDTTWTRNAVLNAEANVNRGKNKKFIELFPKKQARADKKYNENAIAVIEEMEQEQGKSWVDKVFQANGMKKPINEERRN
;
A
#
# COMPACT_ATOMS: atom_id res chain seq x y z
N MET A 1 -17.96 10.42 37.03
CA MET A 1 -16.83 10.40 36.08
C MET A 1 -17.31 10.22 34.62
N ASP A 2 -18.37 9.45 34.35
CA ASP A 2 -18.74 9.12 32.96
C ASP A 2 -19.36 10.25 32.12
N LEU A 3 -20.29 11.02 32.68
CA LEU A 3 -20.96 12.11 31.96
C LEU A 3 -19.99 13.14 31.37
N ALA A 4 -18.96 13.55 32.13
CA ALA A 4 -18.00 14.55 31.70
C ALA A 4 -17.27 14.15 30.41
N PHE A 5 -16.97 12.86 30.22
CA PHE A 5 -16.37 12.37 28.99
C PHE A 5 -17.27 12.65 27.79
N PHE A 6 -18.56 12.27 27.85
CA PHE A 6 -19.50 12.43 26.74
C PHE A 6 -19.83 13.90 26.46
N VAL A 7 -19.98 14.71 27.49
CA VAL A 7 -20.24 16.14 27.32
C VAL A 7 -19.03 16.84 26.70
N VAL A 8 -17.80 16.59 27.19
CA VAL A 8 -16.60 17.28 26.73
C VAL A 8 -16.12 16.79 25.37
N HIS A 9 -16.00 15.47 25.19
CA HIS A 9 -15.38 14.88 23.99
C HIS A 9 -16.38 14.67 22.85
N LEU A 10 -17.66 14.50 23.16
CA LEU A 10 -18.69 14.20 22.16
C LEU A 10 -19.74 15.32 22.05
N GLN A 11 -19.60 16.40 22.84
CA GLN A 11 -20.51 17.57 22.83
C GLN A 11 -21.98 17.16 23.01
N MET A 12 -22.20 16.11 23.82
CA MET A 12 -23.51 15.53 24.04
C MET A 12 -24.26 16.28 25.15
N SER A 13 -25.58 16.44 25.00
CA SER A 13 -26.42 17.01 26.06
C SER A 13 -26.63 16.02 27.21
N LEU A 14 -26.98 16.54 28.40
CA LEU A 14 -27.27 15.70 29.57
C LEU A 14 -28.43 14.74 29.30
N SER A 15 -29.47 15.20 28.62
CA SER A 15 -30.64 14.38 28.27
C SER A 15 -30.26 13.22 27.36
N ASP A 16 -29.44 13.47 26.34
CA ASP A 16 -29.04 12.43 25.38
C ASP A 16 -28.18 11.35 26.04
N TYR A 17 -27.35 11.73 27.01
CA TYR A 17 -26.56 10.77 27.78
C TYR A 17 -27.42 9.79 28.57
N TYR A 18 -28.55 10.24 29.13
CA TYR A 18 -29.46 9.38 29.88
C TYR A 18 -30.36 8.51 29.00
N LEU A 19 -30.48 8.83 27.71
CA LEU A 19 -31.18 7.96 26.75
C LEU A 19 -30.36 6.73 26.39
N LEU A 20 -29.03 6.79 26.51
CA LEU A 20 -28.13 5.69 26.19
C LEU A 20 -28.15 4.60 27.26
N THR A 21 -28.17 3.35 26.80
CA THR A 21 -27.90 2.19 27.64
C THR A 21 -26.42 2.11 28.02
N GLU A 22 -26.10 1.39 29.09
CA GLU A 22 -24.71 1.21 29.54
C GLU A 22 -23.84 0.54 28.47
N THR A 23 -24.42 -0.40 27.71
CA THR A 23 -23.72 -1.08 26.61
C THR A 23 -23.35 -0.11 25.48
N GLU A 24 -24.24 0.80 25.11
CA GLU A 24 -23.98 1.81 24.07
C GLU A 24 -22.91 2.79 24.52
N LYS A 25 -22.94 3.22 25.79
CA LYS A 25 -21.89 4.07 26.38
C LYS A 25 -20.52 3.39 26.29
N LEU A 26 -20.44 2.09 26.58
CA LEU A 26 -19.21 1.31 26.45
C LEU A 26 -18.71 1.22 25.00
N PHE A 27 -19.60 0.98 24.03
CA PHE A 27 -19.21 0.96 22.62
C PHE A 27 -18.66 2.31 22.14
N ILE A 28 -19.30 3.41 22.52
CA ILE A 28 -18.84 4.76 22.17
C ILE A 28 -17.45 5.03 22.74
N ARG A 29 -17.21 4.64 23.99
CA ARG A 29 -15.88 4.74 24.62
C ARG A 29 -14.85 3.93 23.86
N LYS A 30 -15.18 2.68 23.55
CA LYS A 30 -14.27 1.80 22.82
C LYS A 30 -13.90 2.35 21.46
N ALA A 31 -14.88 2.92 20.75
CA ALA A 31 -14.65 3.59 19.47
C ALA A 31 -13.75 4.82 19.62
N HIS A 32 -13.94 5.63 20.66
CA HIS A 32 -13.08 6.79 20.94
C HIS A 32 -11.63 6.37 21.25
N GLU A 33 -11.43 5.36 22.10
CA GLU A 33 -10.11 4.80 22.38
C GLU A 33 -9.45 4.26 21.10
N GLN A 34 -10.19 3.51 20.30
CA GLN A 34 -9.69 2.95 19.06
C GLN A 34 -9.29 4.05 18.07
N LYS A 35 -10.07 5.13 17.97
CA LYS A 35 -9.71 6.31 17.18
C LYS A 35 -8.41 6.94 17.69
N PHE A 36 -8.29 7.21 18.98
CA PHE A 36 -7.08 7.78 19.57
C PHE A 36 -5.84 6.91 19.29
N MET A 37 -5.94 5.60 19.48
CA MET A 37 -4.86 4.67 19.14
C MET A 37 -4.54 4.67 17.64
N SER A 38 -5.55 4.77 16.78
CA SER A 38 -5.36 4.84 15.33
C SER A 38 -4.65 6.12 14.93
N ASP A 39 -5.11 7.28 15.40
CA ASP A 39 -4.55 8.60 15.07
C ASP A 39 -3.09 8.72 15.54
N THR A 40 -2.78 8.23 16.74
CA THR A 40 -1.41 8.20 17.27
C THR A 40 -0.52 7.25 16.46
N THR A 41 -1.05 6.09 16.06
CA THR A 41 -0.34 5.13 15.20
C THR A 41 -0.05 5.72 13.82
N TRP A 42 -1.03 6.39 13.21
CA TRP A 42 -0.85 7.08 11.92
C TRP A 42 0.20 8.18 12.00
N THR A 43 0.17 8.97 13.07
CA THR A 43 1.17 10.02 13.31
C THR A 43 2.56 9.44 13.45
N ARG A 44 2.72 8.38 14.27
CA ARG A 44 4.00 7.66 14.40
C ARG A 44 4.50 7.15 13.04
N ASN A 45 3.63 6.51 12.27
CA ASN A 45 4.00 5.98 10.95
C ASN A 45 4.40 7.08 9.97
N ALA A 46 3.71 8.23 10.00
CA ALA A 46 4.04 9.38 9.18
C ALA A 46 5.44 9.92 9.50
N VAL A 47 5.77 10.06 10.79
CA VAL A 47 7.10 10.52 11.23
C VAL A 47 8.19 9.54 10.80
N LEU A 48 7.99 8.24 11.03
CA LEU A 48 8.96 7.22 10.63
C LEU A 48 9.15 7.16 9.10
N ASN A 49 8.07 7.31 8.33
CA ASN A 49 8.16 7.39 6.87
C ASN A 49 8.93 8.63 6.40
N ALA A 50 8.71 9.78 7.04
CA ALA A 50 9.43 11.01 6.75
C ALA A 50 10.93 10.86 7.05
N GLU A 51 11.28 10.36 8.23
CA GLU A 51 12.67 10.08 8.62
C GLU A 51 13.35 9.14 7.60
N ALA A 52 12.67 8.06 7.20
CA ALA A 52 13.18 7.11 6.22
C ALA A 52 13.41 7.74 4.84
N ASN A 53 12.55 8.68 4.43
CA ASN A 53 12.70 9.41 3.17
C ASN A 53 13.82 10.47 3.24
N VAL A 54 14.01 11.13 4.38
CA VAL A 54 15.11 12.09 4.60
C VAL A 54 16.46 11.39 4.50
N ASN A 55 16.61 10.22 5.12
CA ASN A 55 17.85 9.44 5.12
C ASN A 55 18.05 8.60 3.84
N ARG A 56 17.23 8.81 2.81
CA ARG A 56 17.21 7.99 1.61
C ARG A 56 18.33 8.38 0.65
N GLY A 57 18.95 7.39 0.02
CA GLY A 57 20.02 7.62 -0.95
C GLY A 57 19.54 8.43 -2.17
N LYS A 58 20.43 9.32 -2.67
CA LYS A 58 20.20 10.07 -3.91
C LYS A 58 19.92 9.08 -5.06
N ASN A 59 18.86 9.33 -5.84
CA ASN A 59 18.34 8.49 -6.93
C ASN A 59 17.40 7.32 -6.54
N LYS A 60 17.02 7.16 -5.26
CA LYS A 60 15.96 6.22 -4.88
C LYS A 60 14.59 6.88 -4.92
N LYS A 61 13.56 6.17 -5.41
CA LYS A 61 12.17 6.66 -5.45
C LYS A 61 11.62 6.97 -4.07
N PHE A 62 10.85 8.03 -3.90
CA PHE A 62 10.17 8.37 -2.64
C PHE A 62 9.28 7.22 -2.14
N ILE A 63 9.27 6.98 -0.82
CA ILE A 63 8.38 6.00 -0.19
C ILE A 63 7.08 6.72 0.18
N GLU A 64 5.98 6.39 -0.49
CA GLU A 64 4.67 6.93 -0.16
C GLU A 64 4.20 6.47 1.23
N LEU A 65 3.56 7.37 1.99
CA LEU A 65 2.95 7.05 3.29
C LEU A 65 1.77 6.06 3.13
N PHE A 66 0.98 6.24 2.08
CA PHE A 66 -0.17 5.39 1.75
C PHE A 66 0.09 4.67 0.42
N PRO A 67 0.92 3.62 0.41
CA PRO A 67 1.25 2.94 -0.82
C PRO A 67 -0.02 2.33 -1.42
N LYS A 68 -0.22 2.53 -2.72
CA LYS A 68 -1.26 1.81 -3.46
C LYS A 68 -1.01 0.32 -3.31
N LYS A 69 -1.99 -0.39 -2.74
CA LYS A 69 -1.94 -1.85 -2.68
C LYS A 69 -1.93 -2.37 -4.12
N GLN A 70 -0.83 -3.02 -4.51
CA GLN A 70 -0.75 -3.65 -5.82
C GLN A 70 -1.88 -4.68 -5.94
N ALA A 71 -2.57 -4.66 -7.08
CA ALA A 71 -3.55 -5.70 -7.38
C ALA A 71 -2.85 -7.05 -7.31
N ARG A 72 -3.53 -8.06 -6.74
CA ARG A 72 -3.00 -9.42 -6.79
C ARG A 72 -2.85 -9.80 -8.25
N ALA A 73 -1.66 -10.21 -8.66
CA ALA A 73 -1.44 -10.70 -10.00
C ALA A 73 -2.40 -11.86 -10.29
N ASP A 74 -3.07 -11.80 -11.45
CA ASP A 74 -3.88 -12.93 -11.92
C ASP A 74 -2.92 -14.04 -12.35
N LYS A 75 -2.78 -15.04 -11.48
CA LYS A 75 -1.88 -16.17 -11.71
C LYS A 75 -2.19 -16.87 -13.03
N LYS A 76 -3.47 -17.04 -13.34
CA LYS A 76 -3.89 -17.76 -14.54
C LYS A 76 -3.60 -16.96 -15.80
N TYR A 77 -3.82 -15.65 -15.77
CA TYR A 77 -3.42 -14.77 -16.87
C TYR A 77 -1.90 -14.83 -17.10
N ASN A 78 -1.12 -14.75 -16.02
CA ASN A 78 0.34 -14.77 -16.12
C ASN A 78 0.88 -16.11 -16.62
N GLU A 79 0.36 -17.23 -16.11
CA GLU A 79 0.75 -18.58 -16.55
C GLU A 79 0.44 -18.78 -18.05
N ASN A 80 -0.75 -18.37 -18.50
CA ASN A 80 -1.11 -18.43 -19.91
C ASN A 80 -0.25 -17.51 -20.77
N ALA A 81 0.04 -16.30 -20.32
CA ALA A 81 0.89 -15.36 -21.05
C ALA A 81 2.31 -15.91 -21.22
N ILE A 82 2.87 -16.55 -20.18
CA ILE A 82 4.18 -17.20 -20.25
C ILE A 82 4.16 -18.35 -21.26
N ALA A 83 3.16 -19.24 -21.19
CA ALA A 83 3.04 -20.36 -22.11
C ALA A 83 2.97 -19.91 -23.58
N VAL A 84 2.18 -18.88 -23.87
CA VAL A 84 2.06 -18.30 -25.22
C VAL A 84 3.38 -17.68 -25.68
N ILE A 85 4.11 -17.01 -24.80
CA ILE A 85 5.42 -16.43 -25.14
C ILE A 85 6.42 -17.55 -25.43
N GLU A 86 6.46 -18.61 -24.62
CA GLU A 86 7.36 -19.75 -24.83
C GLU A 86 7.07 -20.48 -26.14
N GLU A 87 5.80 -20.71 -26.47
CA GLU A 87 5.37 -21.31 -27.74
C GLU A 87 5.79 -20.43 -28.93
N MET A 88 5.50 -19.13 -28.87
CA MET A 88 5.90 -18.17 -29.91
C MET A 88 7.43 -18.11 -30.07
N GLU A 89 8.19 -18.20 -28.96
CA GLU A 89 9.65 -18.23 -29.00
C GLU A 89 10.20 -19.53 -29.61
N GLN A 90 9.53 -20.66 -29.42
CA GLN A 90 9.91 -21.92 -30.07
C GLN A 90 9.68 -21.89 -31.57
N GLU A 91 8.55 -21.32 -32.02
CA GLU A 91 8.20 -21.27 -33.44
C GLU A 91 8.95 -20.18 -34.22
N GLN A 92 9.05 -18.98 -33.64
CA GLN A 92 9.48 -17.77 -34.36
C GLN A 92 10.83 -17.22 -33.88
N GLY A 93 11.39 -17.83 -32.82
CA GLY A 93 12.62 -17.38 -32.19
C GLY A 93 12.49 -16.04 -31.45
N LYS A 94 13.60 -15.57 -30.86
CA LYS A 94 13.61 -14.38 -29.99
C LYS A 94 13.87 -13.06 -30.73
N SER A 95 13.67 -13.03 -32.05
CA SER A 95 13.98 -11.86 -32.89
C SER A 95 13.06 -10.66 -32.60
N TRP A 96 11.84 -10.91 -32.12
CA TRP A 96 10.91 -9.87 -31.70
C TRP A 96 11.42 -9.08 -30.49
N VAL A 97 12.16 -9.73 -29.58
CA VAL A 97 12.77 -9.06 -28.41
C VAL A 97 13.73 -7.98 -28.89
N ASP A 98 14.57 -8.28 -29.88
CA ASP A 98 15.52 -7.33 -30.45
C ASP A 98 14.81 -6.11 -31.07
N LYS A 99 13.69 -6.35 -31.78
CA LYS A 99 12.86 -5.29 -32.36
C LYS A 99 12.25 -4.38 -31.29
N VAL A 100 11.79 -4.93 -30.17
CA VAL A 100 11.22 -4.16 -29.06
C VAL A 100 12.30 -3.28 -28.40
N PHE A 101 13.51 -3.81 -28.19
CA PHE A 101 14.61 -3.02 -27.65
C PHE A 101 15.01 -1.88 -28.60
N GLN A 102 15.13 -2.16 -29.90
CA GLN A 102 15.44 -1.14 -30.92
C GLN A 102 14.36 -0.05 -31.00
N ALA A 103 13.08 -0.42 -31.04
CA ALA A 103 11.98 0.54 -31.10
C ALA A 103 11.92 1.48 -29.89
N ASN A 104 12.34 1.00 -28.72
CA ASN A 104 12.44 1.80 -27.50
C ASN A 104 13.78 2.54 -27.35
N GLY A 105 14.65 2.53 -28.37
CA GLY A 105 15.96 3.18 -28.33
C GLY A 105 16.93 2.57 -27.30
N MET A 106 16.65 1.35 -26.84
CA MET A 106 17.44 0.67 -25.81
C MET A 106 18.37 -0.38 -26.46
N LYS A 107 19.58 -0.51 -25.93
CA LYS A 107 20.46 -1.64 -26.29
C LYS A 107 20.03 -2.87 -25.50
N LYS A 108 19.92 -4.01 -26.18
CA LYS A 108 19.67 -5.29 -25.51
C LYS A 108 20.82 -5.57 -24.53
N PRO A 109 20.53 -5.93 -23.27
CA PRO A 109 21.57 -6.32 -22.33
C PRO A 109 22.33 -7.54 -22.87
N ILE A 110 23.66 -7.45 -22.89
CA ILE A 110 24.53 -8.56 -23.28
C ILE A 110 24.48 -9.58 -22.15
N ASN A 111 24.02 -10.80 -22.45
CA ASN A 111 24.00 -11.88 -21.48
C ASN A 111 25.44 -12.23 -21.08
N GLU A 112 25.78 -12.24 -19.79
CA GLU A 112 27.15 -12.48 -19.30
C GLU A 112 27.69 -13.86 -19.70
N GLU A 113 26.82 -14.82 -20.02
CA GLU A 113 27.17 -16.15 -20.52
C GLU A 113 27.85 -16.15 -21.91
N ARG A 114 27.74 -15.07 -22.69
CA ARG A 114 28.43 -14.92 -24.00
C ARG A 114 29.79 -14.23 -23.92
N ARG A 115 30.27 -13.91 -22.71
CA ARG A 115 31.59 -13.27 -22.49
C ARG A 115 32.73 -14.27 -22.26
N ASN A 116 32.44 -15.59 -22.23
CA ASN A 116 33.43 -16.65 -22.16
C ASN A 116 33.57 -17.36 -23.51
#